data_AF-A0A4R6GQ26-F1
#
_entry.id   AF-A0A4R6GQ26-F1
#
_cell.length_a   1.000
_cell.length_b   1.000
_cell.length_c   1.000
_cell.angle_alpha   90.00
_cell.angle_beta   90.00
_cell.angle_gamma   90.00
#
_symmetry.space_group_name_H-M   'P 1'
#
loop_
_entity.id
_entity.type
_entity.pdbx_description
1 polymer ?
#
loop_
_entity_poly.entity_id
_entity_poly.type
_entity_poly.pdbx_seq_one_letter_code
_entity_poly.pdbx_strand_id
1 'polypeptide(L)'
;MNRIIVVAAILFTVGACQLRTAEPVNTSERIPAEQISLGGVLADELSQTDHAGREVDKRGPVYMATIEELQKLLGQTKSTGTDLDDTEIGERWENLNTEITNTFESLTTQDLNAWVALNDSLLKYTQQVRFADALERVVYNPVNDVLETDQVKSFYFTRLYDRIYFNVFGSSSLHYEHTTGGVVRIVQDTDYPFDGRVSIKLELQDKRYLDLFIRIPEWANRASVTVKGVKYNVVPGQYTEIAKKWKNGDEVEIILGMRPELVSREKPTKAFSLNYGSLMLSYPGSEGKQPPVFTGTDPIQHLKFVSPVGKMPTFTFSGIQDTTLVLQPFIQQELGSNLRTSWIQVQ
;
A
#
# COMPACT_ATOMS: atom_id res chain seq x y z
N MET A 1 29.73 60.27 -41.56
CA MET A 1 30.39 59.53 -40.47
C MET A 1 29.40 59.39 -39.31
N ASN A 2 29.22 58.14 -38.88
CA ASN A 2 28.17 57.54 -38.05
C ASN A 2 27.54 58.36 -36.91
N ARG A 3 26.20 58.34 -36.88
CA ARG A 3 25.38 58.58 -35.67
C ARG A 3 25.22 57.24 -34.94
N ILE A 4 25.65 57.18 -33.68
CA ILE A 4 25.47 56.03 -32.79
C ILE A 4 24.08 56.16 -32.14
N ILE A 5 23.22 55.18 -32.38
CA ILE A 5 21.94 55.02 -31.67
C ILE A 5 22.18 54.01 -30.56
N VAL A 6 22.03 54.45 -29.31
CA VAL A 6 22.05 53.56 -28.13
C VAL A 6 20.61 53.15 -27.87
N VAL A 7 20.31 51.86 -28.02
CA VAL A 7 19.03 51.26 -27.61
C VAL A 7 19.24 50.63 -26.24
N ALA A 8 18.60 51.20 -25.22
CA ALA A 8 18.54 50.61 -23.88
C ALA A 8 17.46 49.53 -23.85
N ALA A 9 17.88 48.26 -23.74
CA ALA A 9 16.97 47.15 -23.51
C ALA A 9 16.65 47.07 -22.01
N ILE A 10 15.42 47.42 -21.64
CA ILE A 10 14.89 47.21 -20.29
C ILE A 10 14.41 45.77 -20.22
N LEU A 11 15.17 44.90 -19.55
CA LEU A 11 14.71 43.56 -19.18
C LEU A 11 13.71 43.70 -18.02
N PHE A 12 12.42 43.50 -18.32
CA PHE A 12 11.43 43.21 -17.29
C PHE A 12 11.54 41.73 -16.91
N THR A 13 12.19 41.44 -15.79
CA THR A 13 12.08 40.13 -15.15
C THR A 13 10.70 40.05 -14.49
N VAL A 14 9.78 39.33 -15.11
CA VAL A 14 8.53 38.90 -14.46
C VAL A 14 8.94 37.88 -13.40
N GLY A 15 9.03 38.33 -12.14
CA GLY A 15 9.11 37.42 -11.01
C GLY A 15 7.83 36.60 -10.99
N ALA A 16 7.93 35.32 -11.37
CA ALA A 16 6.87 34.35 -11.12
C ALA A 16 6.70 34.25 -9.61
N CYS A 17 5.74 34.99 -9.08
CA CYS A 17 5.27 34.85 -7.72
C CYS A 17 4.62 33.46 -7.65
N GLN A 18 5.39 32.43 -7.30
CA GLN A 18 4.84 31.16 -6.85
C GLN A 18 4.20 31.40 -5.49
N LEU A 19 2.98 31.94 -5.52
CA LEU A 19 2.04 31.74 -4.43
C LEU A 19 1.70 30.24 -4.44
N ARG A 20 2.57 29.43 -3.81
CA ARG A 20 2.11 28.20 -3.17
C ARG A 20 1.17 28.67 -2.07
N THR A 21 -0.12 28.81 -2.38
CA THR A 21 -1.12 28.62 -1.35
C THR A 21 -0.87 27.20 -0.88
N ALA A 22 -0.23 27.03 0.27
CA ALA A 22 -0.10 25.71 0.88
C ALA A 22 -1.51 25.14 0.91
N GLU A 23 -1.76 24.10 0.11
CA GLU A 23 -3.02 23.38 0.23
C GLU A 23 -3.12 22.96 1.71
N PRO A 24 -4.29 23.12 2.35
CA PRO A 24 -4.44 22.69 3.72
C PRO A 24 -4.04 21.22 3.83
N VAL A 25 -3.39 20.87 4.94
CA VAL A 25 -3.04 19.48 5.23
C VAL A 25 -4.28 18.61 5.08
N ASN A 26 -4.18 17.58 4.23
CA ASN A 26 -5.32 16.85 3.72
C ASN A 26 -5.91 15.91 4.78
N THR A 27 -6.93 16.37 5.51
CA THR A 27 -7.58 15.60 6.58
C THR A 27 -8.77 14.81 6.04
N SER A 28 -8.50 13.65 5.45
CA SER A 28 -9.56 12.72 5.10
C SER A 28 -10.10 11.99 6.33
N GLU A 29 -11.32 11.49 6.19
CA GLU A 29 -12.05 10.80 7.24
C GLU A 29 -12.26 9.33 6.86
N ARG A 30 -12.43 8.48 7.87
CA ARG A 30 -12.93 7.11 7.65
C ARG A 30 -14.35 7.17 7.09
N ILE A 31 -14.67 6.23 6.21
CA ILE A 31 -16.05 5.97 5.83
C ILE A 31 -16.66 4.98 6.84
N PRO A 32 -17.94 5.12 7.24
CA PRO A 32 -18.59 4.16 8.12
C PRO A 32 -18.51 2.72 7.57
N ALA A 33 -18.23 1.75 8.44
CA ALA A 33 -17.92 0.38 8.05
C ALA A 33 -19.10 -0.33 7.35
N GLU A 34 -20.33 0.04 7.68
CA GLU A 34 -21.56 -0.45 7.07
C GLU A 34 -21.74 0.01 5.62
N GLN A 35 -21.04 1.08 5.20
CA GLN A 35 -21.04 1.57 3.83
C GLN A 35 -20.04 0.83 2.94
N ILE A 36 -19.18 -0.01 3.53
CA ILE A 36 -18.15 -0.76 2.83
C ILE A 36 -18.45 -2.26 2.93
N SER A 37 -18.49 -2.91 1.78
CA SER A 37 -18.49 -4.37 1.66
C SER A 37 -17.15 -4.83 1.09
N LEU A 38 -16.54 -5.83 1.72
CA LEU A 38 -15.32 -6.48 1.24
C LEU A 38 -15.68 -7.85 0.67
N GLY A 39 -14.92 -8.32 -0.32
CA GLY A 39 -15.10 -9.61 -0.98
C GLY A 39 -13.76 -10.19 -1.45
N GLY A 40 -13.83 -11.36 -2.09
CA GLY A 40 -12.65 -12.06 -2.60
C GLY A 40 -11.68 -12.45 -1.49
N VAL A 41 -10.38 -12.50 -1.83
CA VAL A 41 -9.30 -12.98 -0.95
C VAL A 41 -9.31 -12.28 0.41
N LEU A 42 -9.56 -10.97 0.45
CA LEU A 42 -9.53 -10.22 1.69
C LEU A 42 -10.70 -10.57 2.63
N ALA A 43 -11.90 -10.77 2.09
CA ALA A 43 -13.04 -11.18 2.92
C ALA A 43 -12.88 -12.61 3.44
N ASP A 44 -12.35 -13.51 2.59
CA ASP A 44 -12.05 -14.89 2.98
C ASP A 44 -11.03 -14.93 4.12
N GLU A 45 -9.98 -14.10 4.05
CA GLU A 45 -8.95 -14.00 5.08
C GLU A 45 -9.52 -13.48 6.41
N LEU A 46 -10.19 -12.32 6.38
CA LEU A 46 -10.74 -11.70 7.59
C LEU A 46 -11.80 -12.56 8.28
N SER A 47 -12.58 -13.34 7.50
CA SER A 47 -13.56 -14.27 8.05
C SER A 47 -12.93 -15.41 8.84
N GLN A 48 -11.72 -15.86 8.48
CA GLN A 48 -11.01 -16.90 9.21
C GLN A 48 -10.43 -16.36 10.53
N THR A 49 -9.94 -15.13 10.52
CA THR A 49 -9.38 -14.45 11.69
C THR A 49 -10.43 -14.19 12.77
N ASP A 50 -11.66 -13.84 12.37
CA ASP A 50 -12.78 -13.61 13.30
C ASP A 50 -13.24 -14.90 14.04
N HIS A 51 -12.81 -16.07 13.58
CA HIS A 51 -13.18 -17.38 14.13
C HIS A 51 -12.04 -18.12 14.85
N ALA A 52 -10.79 -17.70 14.67
CA ALA A 52 -9.65 -18.27 15.37
C ALA A 52 -9.55 -17.71 16.80
N GLY A 53 -9.41 -18.59 17.80
CA GLY A 53 -9.11 -18.15 19.16
C GLY A 53 -7.75 -17.44 19.18
N ARG A 54 -7.72 -16.17 19.62
CA ARG A 54 -6.50 -15.36 19.65
C ARG A 54 -5.44 -16.01 20.55
N GLU A 55 -4.39 -16.60 19.97
CA GLU A 55 -3.22 -16.97 20.75
C GLU A 55 -2.53 -15.69 21.24
N VAL A 56 -2.34 -15.60 22.56
CA VAL A 56 -1.63 -14.47 23.16
C VAL A 56 -0.15 -14.65 22.91
N ASP A 57 0.43 -13.82 22.05
CA ASP A 57 1.87 -13.73 21.87
C ASP A 57 2.53 -13.38 23.22
N LYS A 58 3.39 -14.28 23.71
CA LYS A 58 4.07 -14.14 25.01
C LYS A 58 5.31 -13.25 24.93
N ARG A 59 5.72 -12.84 23.71
CA ARG A 59 6.85 -11.93 23.49
C ARG A 59 6.40 -10.50 23.80
N GLY A 60 7.30 -9.70 24.40
CA GLY A 60 7.07 -8.27 24.56
C GLY A 60 7.18 -7.52 23.23
N PRO A 61 6.46 -6.40 23.05
CA PRO A 61 6.57 -5.63 21.82
C PRO A 61 7.97 -5.05 21.65
N VAL A 62 8.44 -4.99 20.40
CA VAL A 62 9.78 -4.49 20.06
C VAL A 62 9.74 -3.00 19.73
N TYR A 63 8.71 -2.54 19.02
CA TYR A 63 8.64 -1.21 18.42
C TYR A 63 7.61 -0.29 19.08
N MET A 64 6.81 -0.80 20.02
CA MET A 64 5.73 -0.04 20.67
C MET A 64 6.17 1.34 21.17
N ALA A 65 7.27 1.44 21.91
CA ALA A 65 7.73 2.71 22.46
C ALA A 65 8.05 3.74 21.35
N THR A 66 8.72 3.31 20.28
CA THR A 66 9.05 4.17 19.13
C THR A 66 7.79 4.61 18.39
N ILE A 67 6.80 3.71 18.24
CA ILE A 67 5.52 4.02 17.61
C ILE A 67 4.73 5.03 18.46
N GLU A 68 4.65 4.84 19.78
CA GLU A 68 3.96 5.77 20.70
C GLU A 68 4.58 7.18 20.66
N GLU A 69 5.91 7.28 20.56
CA GLU A 69 6.60 8.56 20.39
C GLU A 69 6.18 9.25 19.08
N LEU A 70 6.13 8.52 17.96
CA LEU A 70 5.68 9.06 16.67
C LEU A 70 4.21 9.48 16.71
N GLN A 71 3.35 8.70 17.36
CA GLN A 71 1.94 9.05 17.57
C GLN A 71 1.79 10.34 18.39
N LYS A 72 2.60 10.51 19.44
CA LYS A 72 2.62 11.73 20.25
C LYS A 72 3.06 12.95 19.43
N LEU A 73 4.12 12.82 18.64
CA LEU A 73 4.59 13.88 17.73
C LEU A 73 3.51 14.22 16.70
N LEU A 74 2.86 13.23 16.10
CA LEU A 74 1.75 13.44 15.16
C LEU A 74 0.59 14.20 15.81
N GLY A 75 0.23 13.87 17.06
CA GLY A 75 -0.79 14.60 17.81
C GLY A 75 -0.44 16.09 18.00
N GLN A 76 0.84 16.40 18.22
CA GLN A 76 1.32 17.78 18.32
C GLN A 76 1.26 18.47 16.96
N THR A 77 1.75 17.85 15.89
CA THR A 77 1.73 18.41 14.53
C THR A 77 0.31 18.65 14.01
N LYS A 78 -0.63 17.75 14.31
CA LYS A 78 -2.05 17.93 13.99
C LYS A 78 -2.64 19.20 14.61
N SER A 79 -2.17 19.60 15.79
CA SER A 79 -2.64 20.83 16.44
C SER A 79 -2.07 22.11 15.83
N THR A 80 -0.95 22.02 15.11
CA THR A 80 -0.33 23.17 14.42
C THR A 80 -0.69 23.25 12.93
N GLY A 81 -1.25 22.19 12.35
CA GLY A 81 -1.66 22.15 10.94
C GLY A 81 -0.50 22.12 9.96
N THR A 82 0.66 21.57 10.36
CA THR A 82 1.89 21.55 9.57
C THR A 82 1.94 20.32 8.66
N ASP A 83 2.38 20.50 7.42
CA ASP A 83 2.67 19.40 6.49
C ASP A 83 3.86 18.55 6.97
N LEU A 84 3.84 17.24 6.70
CA LEU A 84 4.82 16.28 7.24
C LEU A 84 6.13 16.19 6.43
N ASP A 85 6.14 16.64 5.18
CA ASP A 85 7.25 16.36 4.24
C ASP A 85 8.59 17.03 4.60
N ASP A 86 8.60 17.96 5.55
CA ASP A 86 9.82 18.59 6.09
C ASP A 86 9.97 18.38 7.63
N THR A 87 9.39 17.31 8.18
CA THR A 87 9.38 17.08 9.63
C THR A 87 10.18 15.86 10.06
N GLU A 88 10.71 15.91 11.29
CA GLU A 88 11.36 14.79 11.99
C GLU A 88 10.52 13.49 11.96
N ILE A 89 9.19 13.59 11.85
CA ILE A 89 8.28 12.44 11.77
C ILE A 89 8.53 11.61 10.51
N GLY A 90 8.73 12.26 9.36
CA GLY A 90 8.91 11.58 8.08
C GLY A 90 10.14 10.67 8.09
N GLU A 91 11.30 11.21 8.48
CA GLU A 91 12.55 10.45 8.56
C GLU A 91 12.49 9.33 9.60
N ARG A 92 11.95 9.61 10.78
CA ARG A 92 11.80 8.58 11.84
C ARG A 92 10.86 7.46 11.40
N TRP A 93 9.79 7.78 10.68
CA TRP A 93 8.87 6.78 10.14
C TRP A 93 9.55 5.92 9.07
N GLU A 94 10.35 6.50 8.16
CA GLU A 94 11.06 5.72 7.12
C GLU A 94 12.06 4.73 7.70
N ASN A 95 12.83 5.18 8.70
CA ASN A 95 13.76 4.31 9.43
C ASN A 95 13.01 3.16 10.10
N LEU A 96 11.91 3.46 10.80
CA LEU A 96 11.08 2.45 11.46
C LEU A 96 10.41 1.50 10.45
N ASN A 97 9.88 2.00 9.34
CA ASN A 97 9.29 1.19 8.28
C ASN A 97 10.31 0.21 7.68
N THR A 98 11.57 0.64 7.52
CA THR A 98 12.67 -0.24 7.09
C THR A 98 12.95 -1.35 8.11
N GLU A 99 13.03 -1.00 9.40
CA GLU A 99 13.24 -1.98 10.47
C GLU A 99 12.09 -3.00 10.55
N ILE A 100 10.84 -2.52 10.58
CA ILE A 100 9.62 -3.33 10.57
C ILE A 100 9.57 -4.25 9.36
N THR A 101 9.97 -3.78 8.18
CA THR A 101 10.03 -4.62 6.97
C THR A 101 11.04 -5.74 7.11
N ASN A 102 12.22 -5.44 7.68
CA ASN A 102 13.29 -6.41 7.87
C ASN A 102 12.98 -7.47 8.94
N THR A 103 12.11 -7.14 9.90
CA THR A 103 11.73 -7.98 11.04
C THR A 103 10.27 -8.41 11.01
N PHE A 104 9.58 -8.25 9.87
CA PHE A 104 8.13 -8.36 9.74
C PHE A 104 7.56 -9.67 10.32
N GLU A 105 8.19 -10.81 10.03
CA GLU A 105 7.82 -12.15 10.51
C GLU A 105 7.91 -12.32 12.04
N SER A 106 8.64 -11.43 12.72
CA SER A 106 8.89 -11.50 14.16
C SER A 106 8.06 -10.51 14.98
N LEU A 107 7.27 -9.66 14.31
CA LEU A 107 6.44 -8.65 14.97
C LEU A 107 5.40 -9.32 15.87
N THR A 108 5.14 -8.69 17.01
CA THR A 108 4.05 -9.10 17.90
C THR A 108 2.72 -8.52 17.45
N THR A 109 1.61 -9.08 17.92
CA THR A 109 0.26 -8.50 17.73
C THR A 109 0.18 -7.05 18.22
N GLN A 110 0.90 -6.72 19.30
CA GLN A 110 0.93 -5.35 19.85
C GLN A 110 1.66 -4.39 18.91
N ASP A 111 2.82 -4.80 18.38
CA ASP A 111 3.57 -3.99 17.40
C ASP A 111 2.74 -3.73 16.14
N LEU A 112 2.09 -4.76 15.60
CA LEU A 112 1.27 -4.66 14.40
C LEU A 112 0.05 -3.74 14.61
N ASN A 113 -0.65 -3.87 15.73
CA ASN A 113 -1.78 -3.00 16.06
C ASN A 113 -1.36 -1.53 16.20
N ALA A 114 -0.24 -1.27 16.88
CA ALA A 114 0.29 0.08 17.03
C ALA A 114 0.74 0.66 15.67
N TRP A 115 1.39 -0.16 14.86
CA TRP A 115 1.84 0.21 13.52
C TRP A 115 0.68 0.56 12.59
N VAL A 116 -0.38 -0.25 12.60
CA VAL A 116 -1.61 0.01 11.83
C VAL A 116 -2.26 1.30 12.30
N ALA A 117 -2.40 1.51 13.61
CA ALA A 117 -3.00 2.73 14.15
C ALA A 117 -2.21 4.01 13.80
N LEU A 118 -0.88 3.94 13.83
CA LEU A 118 -0.01 5.05 13.41
C LEU A 118 -0.20 5.36 11.92
N ASN A 119 -0.12 4.34 11.04
CA ASN A 119 -0.23 4.54 9.60
C ASN A 119 -1.62 4.97 9.17
N ASP A 120 -2.67 4.45 9.79
CA ASP A 120 -4.04 4.92 9.55
C ASP A 120 -4.17 6.42 9.88
N SER A 121 -3.62 6.82 11.03
CA SER A 121 -3.63 8.22 11.48
C SER A 121 -2.81 9.15 10.59
N LEU A 122 -1.69 8.67 10.02
CA LEU A 122 -0.82 9.40 9.10
C LEU A 122 -1.43 9.50 7.71
N LEU A 123 -2.00 8.40 7.20
CA LEU A 123 -2.71 8.34 5.93
C LEU A 123 -3.86 9.35 5.92
N LYS A 124 -4.74 9.29 6.93
CA LYS A 124 -5.87 10.23 7.03
C LYS A 124 -5.44 11.68 7.14
N TYR A 125 -4.26 11.95 7.68
CA TYR A 125 -3.75 13.31 7.86
C TYR A 125 -3.04 13.87 6.62
N THR A 126 -2.42 13.02 5.82
CA THR A 126 -1.51 13.48 4.75
C THR A 126 -1.88 12.99 3.36
N GLN A 127 -2.59 11.87 3.26
CA GLN A 127 -2.87 11.14 2.03
C GLN A 127 -1.61 10.75 1.26
N GLN A 128 -0.51 10.49 1.96
CA GLN A 128 0.69 9.96 1.33
C GLN A 128 0.58 8.44 1.14
N VAL A 129 0.93 7.99 -0.07
CA VAL A 129 0.82 6.58 -0.49
C VAL A 129 1.61 5.63 0.41
N ARG A 130 2.79 6.03 0.89
CA ARG A 130 3.66 5.18 1.74
C ARG A 130 2.94 4.61 2.97
N PHE A 131 2.01 5.36 3.56
CA PHE A 131 1.25 4.91 4.73
C PHE A 131 0.19 3.87 4.34
N ALA A 132 -0.44 4.03 3.17
CA ALA A 132 -1.33 3.03 2.60
C ALA A 132 -0.56 1.76 2.16
N ASP A 133 0.65 1.90 1.62
CA ASP A 133 1.52 0.77 1.28
C ASP A 133 1.93 -0.04 2.53
N ALA A 134 2.23 0.65 3.65
CA ALA A 134 2.51 0.01 4.92
C ALA A 134 1.29 -0.72 5.51
N LEU A 135 0.10 -0.13 5.41
CA LEU A 135 -1.16 -0.77 5.83
C LEU A 135 -1.48 -2.00 4.96
N GLU A 136 -1.37 -1.88 3.64
CA GLU A 136 -1.61 -2.95 2.69
C GLU A 136 -0.67 -4.15 2.93
N ARG A 137 0.59 -3.89 3.32
CA ARG A 137 1.53 -4.95 3.70
C ARG A 137 1.01 -5.78 4.87
N VAL A 138 0.44 -5.17 5.89
CA VAL A 138 -0.13 -5.90 7.04
C VAL A 138 -1.38 -6.67 6.63
N VAL A 139 -2.22 -6.08 5.78
CA VAL A 139 -3.45 -6.70 5.27
C VAL A 139 -3.15 -7.98 4.47
N TYR A 140 -2.15 -7.95 3.59
CA TYR A 140 -1.87 -9.06 2.67
C TYR A 140 -0.78 -10.03 3.12
N ASN A 141 -0.20 -9.81 4.30
CA ASN A 141 0.82 -10.69 4.89
C ASN A 141 0.49 -10.92 6.38
N PRO A 142 -0.57 -11.68 6.68
CA PRO A 142 -0.96 -11.95 8.05
C PRO A 142 0.08 -12.87 8.70
N VAL A 143 1.02 -12.28 9.46
CA VAL A 143 1.99 -13.03 10.27
C VAL A 143 1.41 -13.41 11.65
N ASN A 144 0.30 -12.78 12.05
CA ASN A 144 -0.46 -13.03 13.27
C ASN A 144 -1.94 -12.64 13.01
N ASP A 145 -2.87 -13.18 13.83
CA ASP A 145 -4.30 -12.85 13.80
C ASP A 145 -4.58 -11.47 14.44
N VAL A 146 -4.29 -10.39 13.71
CA VAL A 146 -4.27 -9.02 14.26
C VAL A 146 -5.43 -8.16 13.78
N LEU A 147 -5.82 -8.27 12.52
CA LEU A 147 -6.71 -7.31 11.89
C LEU A 147 -8.17 -7.74 11.98
N GLU A 148 -8.98 -6.89 12.59
CA GLU A 148 -10.44 -7.00 12.54
C GLU A 148 -10.97 -6.37 11.26
N THR A 149 -12.08 -6.89 10.75
CA THR A 149 -12.73 -6.40 9.52
C THR A 149 -12.98 -4.87 9.56
N ASP A 150 -13.46 -4.35 10.69
CA ASP A 150 -13.77 -2.93 10.83
C ASP A 150 -12.51 -2.04 10.84
N GLN A 151 -11.39 -2.57 11.36
CA GLN A 151 -10.12 -1.87 11.33
C GLN A 151 -9.64 -1.71 9.88
N VAL A 152 -9.73 -2.77 9.07
CA VAL A 152 -9.39 -2.71 7.63
C VAL A 152 -10.29 -1.73 6.90
N LYS A 153 -11.61 -1.81 7.10
CA LYS A 153 -12.57 -0.88 6.49
C LYS A 153 -12.31 0.58 6.83
N SER A 154 -11.75 0.86 8.01
CA SER A 154 -11.48 2.22 8.47
C SER A 154 -10.47 2.99 7.60
N PHE A 155 -9.58 2.28 6.89
CA PHE A 155 -8.59 2.86 5.99
C PHE A 155 -8.73 2.39 4.54
N TYR A 156 -9.54 1.35 4.25
CA TYR A 156 -9.74 0.82 2.91
C TYR A 156 -10.14 1.90 1.89
N PHE A 157 -11.15 2.69 2.26
CA PHE A 157 -11.51 3.94 1.63
C PHE A 157 -11.47 5.05 2.66
N THR A 158 -10.88 6.19 2.30
CA THR A 158 -11.04 7.44 3.06
C THR A 158 -11.68 8.49 2.17
N ARG A 159 -12.26 9.53 2.77
CA ARG A 159 -12.89 10.59 1.99
C ARG A 159 -12.68 11.98 2.56
N LEU A 160 -12.72 12.97 1.69
CA LEU A 160 -12.88 14.38 2.04
C LEU A 160 -14.00 14.94 1.16
N TYR A 161 -15.19 15.13 1.73
CA TYR A 161 -16.41 15.40 0.95
C TYR A 161 -16.66 14.30 -0.11
N ASP A 162 -16.78 14.67 -1.39
CA ASP A 162 -16.92 13.76 -2.53
C ASP A 162 -15.57 13.43 -3.22
N ARG A 163 -14.45 13.62 -2.50
CA ARG A 163 -13.15 13.09 -2.88
C ARG A 163 -12.98 11.72 -2.23
N ILE A 164 -12.96 10.67 -3.02
CA ILE A 164 -12.88 9.29 -2.53
C ILE A 164 -11.48 8.74 -2.82
N TYR A 165 -10.78 8.31 -1.77
CA TYR A 165 -9.44 7.76 -1.85
C TYR A 165 -9.50 6.24 -1.78
N PHE A 166 -8.89 5.61 -2.79
CA PHE A 166 -8.81 4.16 -2.93
C PHE A 166 -7.44 3.73 -2.38
N ASN A 167 -7.41 3.37 -1.11
CA ASN A 167 -6.16 3.13 -0.38
C ASN A 167 -5.75 1.67 -0.42
N VAL A 168 -6.69 0.74 -0.48
CA VAL A 168 -6.42 -0.70 -0.60
C VAL A 168 -7.14 -1.23 -1.83
N PHE A 169 -6.52 -2.19 -2.54
CA PHE A 169 -7.13 -2.87 -3.67
C PHE A 169 -7.65 -4.25 -3.24
N GLY A 170 -8.79 -4.69 -3.77
CA GLY A 170 -9.46 -5.96 -3.51
C GLY A 170 -10.92 -5.90 -3.97
N SER A 171 -11.59 -7.04 -4.16
CA SER A 171 -13.01 -7.04 -4.48
C SER A 171 -13.80 -6.33 -3.36
N SER A 172 -14.52 -5.26 -3.68
CA SER A 172 -15.22 -4.45 -2.68
C SER A 172 -16.31 -3.57 -3.27
N SER A 173 -17.16 -3.01 -2.42
CA SER A 173 -18.04 -1.92 -2.82
C SER A 173 -18.23 -0.88 -1.72
N LEU A 174 -18.34 0.38 -2.13
CA LEU A 174 -18.67 1.54 -1.31
C LEU A 174 -20.08 2.03 -1.67
N HIS A 175 -20.89 2.32 -0.67
CA HIS A 175 -22.22 2.91 -0.82
C HIS A 175 -22.39 4.12 0.11
N TYR A 176 -22.52 5.31 -0.44
CA TYR A 176 -22.61 6.54 0.37
C TYR A 176 -23.55 7.59 -0.23
N GLU A 177 -23.97 8.55 0.59
CA GLU A 177 -24.76 9.70 0.16
C GLU A 177 -23.85 10.85 -0.29
N HIS A 178 -24.02 11.29 -1.54
CA HIS A 178 -23.28 12.41 -2.12
C HIS A 178 -23.58 13.72 -1.38
N THR A 179 -22.63 14.66 -1.31
CA THR A 179 -22.84 15.91 -0.52
C THR A 179 -23.99 16.78 -1.05
N THR A 180 -24.28 16.68 -2.35
CA THR A 180 -25.45 17.34 -2.99
C THR A 180 -26.71 16.47 -3.02
N GLY A 181 -26.76 15.41 -2.20
CA GLY A 181 -27.83 14.41 -2.15
C GLY A 181 -27.79 13.39 -3.28
N GLY A 182 -28.32 12.19 -2.98
CA GLY A 182 -28.41 11.08 -3.91
C GLY A 182 -27.35 10.02 -3.64
N VAL A 183 -27.76 8.76 -3.78
CA VAL A 183 -26.94 7.59 -3.52
C VAL A 183 -25.88 7.41 -4.60
N VAL A 184 -24.65 7.15 -4.17
CA VAL A 184 -23.52 6.74 -4.99
C VAL A 184 -23.07 5.34 -4.56
N ARG A 185 -23.05 4.39 -5.50
CA ARG A 185 -22.38 3.10 -5.29
C ARG A 185 -21.16 2.99 -6.19
N ILE A 186 -20.04 2.58 -5.62
CA ILE A 186 -18.78 2.35 -6.33
C ILE A 186 -18.37 0.90 -6.09
N VAL A 187 -18.02 0.18 -7.14
CA VAL A 187 -17.64 -1.23 -7.08
C VAL A 187 -16.22 -1.40 -7.56
N GLN A 188 -15.39 -2.05 -6.76
CA GLN A 188 -14.07 -2.49 -7.17
C GLN A 188 -14.12 -3.99 -7.50
N ASP A 189 -13.78 -4.32 -8.73
CA ASP A 189 -13.85 -5.65 -9.34
C ASP A 189 -12.44 -6.07 -9.76
N THR A 190 -11.89 -7.08 -9.10
CA THR A 190 -10.48 -7.47 -9.24
C THR A 190 -10.19 -8.84 -8.61
N ASP A 191 -9.19 -9.53 -9.17
CA ASP A 191 -8.55 -10.73 -8.59
C ASP A 191 -7.29 -10.36 -7.76
N TYR A 192 -7.10 -9.08 -7.43
CA TYR A 192 -6.06 -8.62 -6.51
C TYR A 192 -6.19 -9.35 -5.16
N PRO A 193 -5.08 -9.84 -4.56
CA PRO A 193 -3.69 -9.50 -4.85
C PRO A 193 -2.97 -10.41 -5.86
N PHE A 194 -3.67 -11.35 -6.49
CA PHE A 194 -3.05 -12.32 -7.41
C PHE A 194 -2.89 -11.79 -8.83
N ASP A 195 -3.75 -10.87 -9.24
CA ASP A 195 -3.66 -10.14 -10.50
C ASP A 195 -3.64 -8.63 -10.26
N GLY A 196 -2.95 -7.89 -11.13
CA GLY A 196 -2.78 -6.44 -11.02
C GLY A 196 -3.87 -5.62 -11.71
N ARG A 197 -4.88 -6.24 -12.32
CA ARG A 197 -6.01 -5.57 -12.98
C ARG A 197 -7.09 -5.23 -11.96
N VAL A 198 -7.47 -3.96 -11.92
CA VAL A 198 -8.58 -3.48 -11.10
C VAL A 198 -9.54 -2.69 -11.98
N SER A 199 -10.84 -2.98 -11.87
CA SER A 199 -11.91 -2.20 -12.48
C SER A 199 -12.71 -1.50 -11.38
N ILE A 200 -12.90 -0.18 -11.49
CA ILE A 200 -13.77 0.59 -10.59
C ILE A 200 -14.98 1.07 -11.38
N LYS A 201 -16.16 0.57 -11.03
CA LYS A 201 -17.44 0.86 -11.71
C LYS A 201 -18.29 1.80 -10.86
N LEU A 202 -18.84 2.83 -11.50
CA LEU A 202 -19.71 3.83 -10.87
C LEU A 202 -21.18 3.49 -11.14
N GLU A 203 -21.94 3.28 -10.09
CA GLU A 203 -23.38 3.04 -10.12
C GLU A 203 -24.13 4.22 -9.50
N LEU A 204 -24.83 4.96 -10.36
CA LEU A 204 -25.40 6.27 -10.05
C LEU A 204 -26.83 6.39 -10.56
N GLN A 205 -27.70 7.06 -9.82
CA GLN A 205 -29.05 7.41 -10.31
C GLN A 205 -29.01 8.59 -11.29
N ASP A 206 -28.19 9.59 -10.97
CA ASP A 206 -27.99 10.81 -11.78
C ASP A 206 -26.50 11.09 -11.98
N LYS A 207 -26.17 11.99 -12.90
CA LYS A 207 -24.78 12.41 -13.09
C LYS A 207 -24.27 13.24 -11.91
N ARG A 208 -23.13 12.86 -11.33
CA ARG A 208 -22.55 13.51 -10.14
C ARG A 208 -21.09 13.91 -10.36
N TYR A 209 -20.65 14.98 -9.70
CA TYR A 209 -19.25 15.37 -9.68
C TYR A 209 -18.57 14.72 -8.50
N LEU A 210 -17.58 13.87 -8.75
CA LEU A 210 -16.76 13.29 -7.69
C LEU A 210 -15.33 13.12 -8.19
N ASP A 211 -14.40 13.18 -7.25
CA ASP A 211 -12.98 13.05 -7.52
C ASP A 211 -12.52 11.69 -6.99
N LEU A 212 -12.03 10.84 -7.87
CA LEU A 212 -11.46 9.55 -7.49
C LEU A 212 -9.95 9.72 -7.35
N PHE A 213 -9.43 9.47 -6.16
CA PHE A 213 -8.01 9.44 -5.88
C PHE A 213 -7.55 7.99 -5.84
N ILE A 214 -6.92 7.54 -6.92
CA ILE A 214 -6.47 6.15 -7.07
C ILE A 214 -5.03 6.05 -6.58
N ARG A 215 -4.77 5.27 -5.52
CA ARG A 215 -3.40 5.02 -5.06
C ARG A 215 -2.59 4.32 -6.16
N ILE A 216 -1.39 4.82 -6.43
CA ILE A 216 -0.39 4.13 -7.23
C ILE A 216 0.72 3.68 -6.28
N PRO A 217 0.77 2.39 -5.88
CA PRO A 217 1.76 1.90 -4.93
C PRO A 217 3.19 2.21 -5.39
N GLU A 218 4.13 2.40 -4.46
CA GLU A 218 5.52 2.74 -4.80
C GLU A 218 6.19 1.67 -5.69
N TRP A 219 5.88 0.39 -5.45
CA TRP A 219 6.38 -0.73 -6.23
C TRP A 219 5.80 -0.81 -7.66
N ALA A 220 4.70 -0.10 -7.95
CA ALA A 220 3.92 -0.24 -9.19
C ALA A 220 4.48 0.60 -10.36
N ASN A 221 5.75 0.38 -10.72
CA ASN A 221 6.46 1.21 -11.71
C ASN A 221 5.96 1.13 -13.17
N ARG A 222 5.06 0.19 -13.47
CA ARG A 222 4.42 0.00 -14.78
C ARG A 222 2.92 0.22 -14.71
N ALA A 223 2.46 0.96 -13.70
CA ALA A 223 1.05 1.21 -13.51
C ALA A 223 0.46 2.06 -14.65
N SER A 224 -0.81 1.82 -14.94
CA SER A 224 -1.59 2.65 -15.86
C SER A 224 -3.03 2.78 -15.37
N VAL A 225 -3.59 3.98 -15.55
CA VAL A 225 -4.98 4.28 -15.21
C VAL A 225 -5.67 4.84 -16.45
N THR A 226 -6.80 4.24 -16.82
CA THR A 226 -7.59 4.63 -17.99
C THR A 226 -9.05 4.81 -17.65
N VAL A 227 -9.68 5.83 -18.25
CA VAL A 227 -11.14 6.02 -18.21
C VAL A 227 -11.64 6.11 -19.64
N LYS A 228 -12.37 5.09 -20.09
CA LYS A 228 -12.87 4.98 -21.49
C LYS A 228 -11.75 5.19 -22.52
N GLY A 229 -10.61 4.53 -22.31
CA GLY A 229 -9.44 4.61 -23.18
C GLY A 229 -8.58 5.87 -23.03
N VAL A 230 -9.00 6.87 -22.24
CA VAL A 230 -8.16 8.05 -21.94
C VAL A 230 -7.21 7.72 -20.80
N LYS A 231 -5.91 7.80 -21.06
CA LYS A 231 -4.85 7.57 -20.07
C LYS A 231 -4.65 8.80 -19.18
N TYR A 232 -4.50 8.55 -17.88
CA TYR A 232 -4.15 9.56 -16.88
C TYR A 232 -2.65 9.49 -16.58
N ASN A 233 -2.08 10.60 -16.08
CA ASN A 233 -0.70 10.61 -15.61
C ASN A 233 -0.61 9.79 -14.32
N VAL A 234 0.34 8.86 -14.27
CA VAL A 234 0.52 7.91 -13.18
C VAL A 234 1.95 8.03 -12.70
N VAL A 235 2.13 8.23 -11.39
CA VAL A 235 3.44 8.32 -10.73
C VAL A 235 3.43 7.36 -9.54
N PRO A 236 4.33 6.36 -9.48
CA PRO A 236 4.46 5.50 -8.31
C PRO A 236 4.68 6.30 -7.03
N GLY A 237 4.05 5.88 -5.93
CA GLY A 237 4.11 6.60 -4.66
C GLY A 237 3.19 7.83 -4.59
N GLN A 238 2.29 8.02 -5.57
CA GLN A 238 1.33 9.13 -5.59
C GLN A 238 -0.09 8.67 -5.88
N TYR A 239 -1.07 9.50 -5.53
CA TYR A 239 -2.45 9.30 -5.98
C TYR A 239 -2.63 9.89 -7.37
N THR A 240 -3.30 9.14 -8.25
CA THR A 240 -3.81 9.66 -9.51
C THR A 240 -5.21 10.21 -9.30
N GLU A 241 -5.37 11.53 -9.41
CA GLU A 241 -6.66 12.20 -9.31
C GLU A 241 -7.45 12.11 -10.62
N ILE A 242 -8.73 11.74 -10.52
CA ILE A 242 -9.69 11.71 -11.61
C ILE A 242 -10.93 12.52 -11.22
N ALA A 243 -10.86 13.83 -11.42
CA ALA A 243 -11.97 14.75 -11.20
C ALA A 243 -12.90 14.81 -12.43
N LYS A 244 -14.13 14.30 -12.32
CA LYS A 244 -15.10 14.27 -13.44
C LYS A 244 -16.54 14.39 -12.98
N LYS A 245 -17.42 14.68 -13.97
CA LYS A 245 -18.85 14.41 -13.87
C LYS A 245 -19.15 12.99 -14.35
N TRP A 246 -19.33 12.08 -13.42
CA TRP A 246 -19.59 10.66 -13.67
C TRP A 246 -21.06 10.42 -14.00
N LYS A 247 -21.31 9.37 -14.79
CA LYS A 247 -22.65 8.81 -15.03
C LYS A 247 -22.65 7.31 -14.71
N ASN A 248 -23.84 6.75 -14.57
CA ASN A 248 -24.02 5.31 -14.35
C ASN A 248 -23.26 4.48 -15.41
N GLY A 249 -22.54 3.45 -14.95
CA GLY A 249 -21.77 2.54 -15.79
C GLY A 249 -20.45 3.13 -16.32
N ASP A 250 -20.04 4.31 -15.86
CA ASP A 250 -18.66 4.76 -16.10
C ASP A 250 -17.68 3.86 -15.33
N GLU A 251 -16.50 3.65 -15.91
CA GLU A 251 -15.51 2.70 -15.41
C GLU A 251 -14.10 3.28 -15.49
N VAL A 252 -13.32 3.02 -14.44
CA VAL A 252 -11.88 3.25 -14.37
C VAL A 252 -11.18 1.90 -14.42
N GLU A 253 -10.29 1.73 -15.38
CA GLU A 253 -9.44 0.55 -15.48
C GLU A 253 -8.04 0.89 -14.96
N ILE A 254 -7.50 0.02 -14.13
CA ILE A 254 -6.17 0.15 -13.53
C ILE A 254 -5.41 -1.13 -13.81
N ILE A 255 -4.15 -0.99 -14.20
CA ILE A 255 -3.19 -2.08 -14.30
C ILE A 255 -2.00 -1.69 -13.44
N LEU A 256 -1.67 -2.46 -12.40
CA LEU A 256 -0.56 -2.15 -11.48
C LEU A 256 0.81 -2.65 -11.98
N GLY A 257 0.83 -3.61 -12.90
CA GLY A 257 2.08 -4.15 -13.47
C GLY A 257 2.88 -5.01 -12.49
N MET A 258 2.22 -5.97 -11.84
CA MET A 258 2.79 -6.89 -10.85
C MET A 258 4.09 -7.54 -11.34
N ARG A 259 5.14 -7.46 -10.52
CA ARG A 259 6.45 -8.08 -10.79
C ARG A 259 7.14 -8.48 -9.49
N PRO A 260 8.06 -9.45 -9.54
CA PRO A 260 8.92 -9.76 -8.41
C PRO A 260 9.87 -8.60 -8.10
N GLU A 261 9.96 -8.22 -6.83
CA GLU A 261 10.89 -7.22 -6.30
C GLU A 261 11.72 -7.77 -5.15
N LEU A 262 12.97 -7.32 -5.06
CA LEU A 262 13.90 -7.72 -4.01
C LEU A 262 13.84 -6.76 -2.83
N VAL A 263 13.72 -7.32 -1.64
CA VAL A 263 13.94 -6.60 -0.38
C VAL A 263 15.20 -7.17 0.25
N SER A 264 16.21 -6.33 0.48
CA SER A 264 17.50 -6.76 1.05
C SER A 264 17.64 -6.30 2.49
N ARG A 265 18.27 -7.12 3.32
CA ARG A 265 18.70 -6.75 4.67
C ARG A 265 20.17 -7.13 4.89
N GLU A 266 20.87 -6.29 5.64
CA GLU A 266 22.30 -6.51 5.98
C GLU A 266 22.49 -7.17 7.35
N LYS A 267 21.52 -7.04 8.26
CA LYS A 267 21.60 -7.53 9.64
C LYS A 267 20.37 -8.38 10.01
N PRO A 268 20.52 -9.39 10.91
CA PRO A 268 21.76 -9.84 11.54
C PRO A 268 22.68 -10.64 10.60
N THR A 269 22.15 -11.10 9.47
CA THR A 269 22.90 -11.72 8.37
C THR A 269 22.41 -11.13 7.05
N LYS A 270 23.29 -11.07 6.05
CA LYS A 270 22.94 -10.61 4.72
C LYS A 270 21.93 -11.58 4.11
N ALA A 271 20.77 -11.06 3.73
CA ALA A 271 19.68 -11.86 3.20
C ALA A 271 18.79 -11.03 2.27
N PHE A 272 17.98 -11.69 1.47
CA PHE A 272 16.92 -11.05 0.70
C PHE A 272 15.59 -11.79 0.85
N SER A 273 14.52 -11.05 0.61
CA SER A 273 13.15 -11.53 0.43
C SER A 273 12.68 -11.13 -0.97
N LEU A 274 11.70 -11.87 -1.49
CA LEU A 274 11.05 -11.54 -2.75
C LEU A 274 9.59 -11.16 -2.50
N ASN A 275 9.17 -10.03 -3.06
CA ASN A 275 7.78 -9.59 -3.03
C ASN A 275 7.20 -9.67 -4.44
N TYR A 276 5.89 -9.93 -4.55
CA TYR A 276 5.14 -9.83 -5.80
C TYR A 276 3.96 -8.87 -5.58
N GLY A 277 4.15 -7.60 -5.91
CA GLY A 277 3.27 -6.52 -5.44
C GLY A 277 3.32 -6.42 -3.91
N SER A 278 2.16 -6.40 -3.26
CA SER A 278 2.05 -6.40 -1.79
C SER A 278 2.32 -7.75 -1.13
N LEU A 279 2.44 -8.83 -1.91
CA LEU A 279 2.60 -10.19 -1.38
C LEU A 279 4.07 -10.52 -1.12
N MET A 280 4.40 -10.78 0.13
CA MET A 280 5.69 -11.31 0.55
C MET A 280 5.72 -12.81 0.25
N LEU A 281 6.69 -13.24 -0.56
CA LEU A 281 6.85 -14.63 -0.93
C LEU A 281 7.65 -15.37 0.13
N SER A 282 7.15 -16.53 0.54
CA SER A 282 7.72 -17.37 1.56
C SER A 282 7.94 -18.80 1.04
N TYR A 283 8.75 -19.56 1.73
CA TYR A 283 8.93 -21.00 1.56
C TYR A 283 8.85 -21.71 2.91
N PRO A 284 8.60 -23.04 2.95
CA PRO A 284 8.67 -23.79 4.18
C PRO A 284 10.06 -23.69 4.81
N GLY A 285 10.14 -23.06 5.97
CA GLY A 285 11.30 -23.14 6.84
C GLY A 285 11.43 -24.55 7.39
N SER A 286 12.62 -24.90 7.89
CA SER A 286 12.82 -26.16 8.59
C SER A 286 13.51 -25.89 9.92
N GLU A 287 12.81 -26.18 11.01
CA GLU A 287 13.38 -26.09 12.35
C GLU A 287 14.67 -26.92 12.42
N GLY A 288 15.74 -26.30 12.93
CA GLY A 288 17.05 -26.95 13.08
C GLY A 288 17.85 -27.15 11.79
N LYS A 289 17.37 -26.74 10.62
CA LYS A 289 18.17 -26.72 9.38
C LYS A 289 18.77 -25.34 9.12
N GLN A 290 19.96 -25.32 8.51
CA GLN A 290 20.54 -24.07 8.03
C GLN A 290 19.63 -23.44 6.98
N PRO A 291 19.41 -22.11 7.01
CA PRO A 291 18.67 -21.41 5.96
C PRO A 291 19.31 -21.66 4.58
N PRO A 292 18.52 -21.68 3.50
CA PRO A 292 19.08 -21.75 2.16
C PRO A 292 19.98 -20.54 1.90
N VAL A 293 21.15 -20.80 1.31
CA VAL A 293 22.15 -19.78 0.97
C VAL A 293 22.22 -19.62 -0.54
N PHE A 294 22.05 -18.39 -1.00
CA PHE A 294 22.23 -17.99 -2.38
C PHE A 294 23.66 -17.45 -2.58
N THR A 295 24.33 -17.93 -3.64
CA THR A 295 25.73 -17.59 -3.94
C THR A 295 25.90 -16.84 -5.27
N GLY A 296 24.79 -16.57 -5.98
CA GLY A 296 24.79 -15.81 -7.22
C GLY A 296 24.72 -14.29 -7.01
N THR A 297 24.60 -13.54 -8.11
CA THR A 297 24.60 -12.06 -8.10
C THR A 297 23.24 -11.42 -8.33
N ASP A 298 22.32 -12.11 -9.00
CA ASP A 298 20.99 -11.58 -9.33
C ASP A 298 19.92 -12.64 -9.05
N PRO A 299 19.27 -12.61 -7.87
CA PRO A 299 18.24 -13.58 -7.52
C PRO A 299 17.07 -13.63 -8.52
N ILE A 300 16.72 -12.52 -9.16
CA ILE A 300 15.53 -12.46 -10.04
C ILE A 300 15.70 -13.38 -11.25
N GLN A 301 16.93 -13.59 -11.75
CA GLN A 301 17.20 -14.48 -12.88
C GLN A 301 16.92 -15.96 -12.59
N HIS A 302 16.91 -16.34 -11.32
CA HIS A 302 16.63 -17.71 -10.88
C HIS A 302 15.15 -17.95 -10.57
N LEU A 303 14.31 -16.93 -10.74
CA LEU A 303 12.90 -16.96 -10.41
C LEU A 303 12.05 -17.29 -11.65
N LYS A 304 11.18 -18.29 -11.53
CA LYS A 304 10.22 -18.68 -12.57
C LYS A 304 8.81 -18.67 -12.04
N PHE A 305 7.93 -17.89 -12.66
CA PHE A 305 6.49 -17.95 -12.41
C PHE A 305 5.92 -19.26 -12.97
N VAL A 306 5.20 -20.01 -12.13
CA VAL A 306 4.65 -21.33 -12.51
C VAL A 306 3.14 -21.45 -12.34
N SER A 307 2.48 -20.42 -11.80
CA SER A 307 1.02 -20.44 -11.62
C SER A 307 0.24 -20.15 -12.91
N PRO A 308 -0.99 -20.67 -13.04
CA PRO A 308 -1.96 -20.16 -13.98
C PRO A 308 -2.41 -18.72 -13.64
N VAL A 309 -2.95 -18.02 -14.62
CA VAL A 309 -3.60 -16.71 -14.44
C VAL A 309 -4.80 -16.85 -13.48
N GLY A 310 -5.00 -15.86 -12.60
CA GLY A 310 -6.10 -15.84 -11.63
C GLY A 310 -5.97 -16.88 -10.50
N LYS A 311 -4.83 -17.56 -10.41
CA LYS A 311 -4.46 -18.42 -9.28
C LYS A 311 -3.37 -17.76 -8.47
N MET A 312 -3.23 -18.19 -7.22
CA MET A 312 -2.20 -17.69 -6.33
C MET A 312 -0.83 -17.73 -7.03
N PRO A 313 -0.07 -16.63 -7.03
CA PRO A 313 1.22 -16.56 -7.68
C PRO A 313 2.21 -17.51 -6.98
N THR A 314 2.67 -18.52 -7.70
CA THR A 314 3.67 -19.48 -7.22
C THR A 314 4.89 -19.34 -8.10
N PHE A 315 6.05 -19.32 -7.46
CA PHE A 315 7.32 -19.25 -8.14
C PHE A 315 8.21 -20.43 -7.76
N THR A 316 9.05 -20.83 -8.69
CA THR A 316 10.19 -21.69 -8.41
C THR A 316 11.45 -20.83 -8.38
N PHE A 317 12.32 -21.07 -7.40
CA PHE A 317 13.59 -20.39 -7.26
C PHE A 317 14.72 -21.41 -7.29
N SER A 318 15.46 -21.44 -8.40
CA SER A 318 16.52 -22.42 -8.67
C SER A 318 17.93 -21.88 -8.38
N GLY A 319 18.03 -20.83 -7.55
CA GLY A 319 19.30 -20.20 -7.21
C GLY A 319 20.05 -20.86 -6.05
N ILE A 320 19.41 -21.81 -5.36
CA ILE A 320 20.02 -22.52 -4.23
C ILE A 320 20.74 -23.76 -4.76
N GLN A 321 21.94 -24.02 -4.23
CA GLN A 321 22.69 -25.22 -4.60
C GLN A 321 21.91 -26.48 -4.18
N ASP A 322 21.85 -27.46 -5.09
CA ASP A 322 21.27 -28.79 -4.88
C ASP A 322 19.78 -28.83 -4.49
N THR A 323 19.06 -27.71 -4.60
CA THR A 323 17.61 -27.66 -4.34
C THR A 323 16.91 -26.53 -5.10
N THR A 324 15.61 -26.65 -5.29
CA THR A 324 14.75 -25.60 -5.84
C THR A 324 13.68 -25.26 -4.80
N LEU A 325 13.58 -23.98 -4.44
CA LEU A 325 12.54 -23.54 -3.51
C LEU A 325 11.23 -23.30 -4.28
N VAL A 326 10.11 -23.60 -3.64
CA VAL A 326 8.78 -23.20 -4.08
C VAL A 326 8.36 -22.02 -3.21
N LEU A 327 8.23 -20.85 -3.84
CA LEU A 327 7.88 -19.60 -3.18
C LEU A 327 6.40 -19.29 -3.40
N GLN A 328 5.68 -18.99 -2.33
CA GLN A 328 4.25 -18.68 -2.32
C GLN A 328 3.95 -17.53 -1.33
N PRO A 329 2.91 -16.72 -1.56
CA PRO A 329 2.48 -15.67 -0.64
C PRO A 329 2.23 -16.14 0.80
N PHE A 330 2.45 -15.24 1.76
CA PHE A 330 2.17 -15.50 3.19
C PHE A 330 0.69 -15.74 3.51
N ILE A 331 -0.24 -15.05 2.84
CA ILE A 331 -1.69 -15.09 3.09
C ILE A 331 -2.37 -16.47 2.93
N GLN A 332 -1.63 -17.53 2.64
CA GLN A 332 -2.19 -18.89 2.53
C GLN A 332 -1.60 -19.86 3.55
N GLN A 333 -1.23 -19.38 4.72
CA GLN A 333 -0.81 -20.25 5.82
C GLN A 333 -2.01 -21.07 6.31
N GLU A 334 -2.03 -22.38 6.01
CA GLU A 334 -2.78 -23.30 6.87
C GLU A 334 -2.12 -23.20 8.26
N LEU A 335 -2.89 -22.84 9.29
CA LEU A 335 -2.46 -22.67 10.69
C LEU A 335 -1.84 -23.94 11.34
N GLY A 336 -1.51 -24.97 10.56
CA GLY A 336 -0.93 -26.24 10.99
C GLY A 336 0.44 -26.54 10.37
N SER A 337 1.49 -26.38 11.17
CA SER A 337 2.69 -27.24 11.28
C SER A 337 3.99 -26.95 10.51
N ASN A 338 4.11 -25.95 9.63
CA ASN A 338 5.44 -25.58 9.10
C ASN A 338 5.68 -24.05 9.19
N LEU A 339 6.65 -23.64 10.02
CA LEU A 339 7.13 -22.25 10.06
C LEU A 339 7.64 -21.86 8.66
N ARG A 340 6.96 -20.93 7.99
CA ARG A 340 7.41 -20.37 6.71
C ARG A 340 8.28 -19.13 6.97
N THR A 341 9.20 -18.87 6.06
CA THR A 341 10.01 -17.65 6.06
C THR A 341 10.22 -17.17 4.63
N SER A 342 10.47 -15.89 4.44
CA SER A 342 10.80 -15.27 3.15
C SER A 342 12.29 -15.08 2.95
N TRP A 343 13.08 -15.11 4.03
CA TRP A 343 14.45 -14.63 4.00
C TRP A 343 15.44 -15.70 3.56
N ILE A 344 15.97 -15.55 2.36
CA ILE A 344 17.05 -16.37 1.80
C ILE A 344 18.39 -15.69 2.13
N GLN A 345 19.33 -16.42 2.74
CA GLN A 345 20.64 -15.87 3.07
C GLN A 345 21.51 -15.68 1.83
N VAL A 346 22.40 -14.70 1.87
CA VAL A 346 23.40 -14.43 0.84
C VAL A 346 24.77 -14.68 1.42
N GLN A 347 25.62 -15.37 0.68
CA GLN A 347 27.01 -15.62 1.08
C GLN A 347 27.89 -14.37 1.01
#